data_AF-A0A838NF09-F1
#
_entry.id   AF-A0A838NF09-F1
#
_cell.length_a   1.000
_cell.length_b   1.000
_cell.length_c   1.000
_cell.angle_alpha   90.00
_cell.angle_beta   90.00
_cell.angle_gamma   90.00
#
_symmetry.space_group_name_H-M   'P 1'
#
loop_
_entity.id
_entity.type
_entity.pdbx_description
1 polymer ?
#
loop_
_entity_poly.entity_id
_entity_poly.type
_entity_poly.pdbx_seq_one_letter_code
_entity_poly.pdbx_strand_id
1 'polypeptide(L)'
;MKRWLGRWLLGVGVLHVAYGLVRYRPGFAAILDHGFWNALPGHPDRELAFWFVMSGWGMLFGGGLLHRLEAAESRLPRWVGWTLLIPAVLGIALEPATGFWALLPPAIGALQRARVHQAGAAA
;
A
#
# COMPACT_ATOMS: atom_id res chain seq x y z
N MET A 1 -18.62 7.71 -9.68
CA MET A 1 -17.20 8.21 -9.64
C MET A 1 -16.25 7.25 -10.38
N LYS A 2 -15.15 7.74 -11.00
CA LYS A 2 -14.13 6.83 -11.59
C LYS A 2 -13.39 6.07 -10.48
N ARG A 3 -13.49 4.73 -10.50
CA ARG A 3 -12.90 3.79 -9.51
C ARG A 3 -11.40 3.57 -9.69
N TRP A 4 -10.62 4.65 -9.73
CA TRP A 4 -9.20 4.57 -10.07
C TRP A 4 -8.30 4.49 -8.84
N LEU A 5 -8.70 5.04 -7.68
CA LEU A 5 -7.85 5.04 -6.49
C LEU A 5 -7.63 3.62 -5.98
N GLY A 6 -8.72 2.85 -5.85
CA GLY A 6 -8.64 1.46 -5.42
C GLY A 6 -7.92 0.58 -6.44
N ARG A 7 -8.20 0.74 -7.73
CA ARG A 7 -7.53 -0.01 -8.81
C ARG A 7 -6.03 0.27 -8.88
N TRP A 8 -5.64 1.53 -8.68
CA TRP A 8 -4.23 1.91 -8.62
C TRP A 8 -3.53 1.21 -7.46
N LEU A 9 -4.08 1.32 -6.24
CA LEU A 9 -3.47 0.73 -5.06
C LEU A 9 -3.43 -0.82 -5.13
N LEU A 10 -4.45 -1.44 -5.72
CA LEU A 10 -4.44 -2.87 -6.06
C LEU A 10 -3.30 -3.22 -7.01
N GLY A 11 -3.15 -2.47 -8.11
CA GLY A 11 -2.08 -2.70 -9.09
C GLY A 11 -0.69 -2.58 -8.46
N VAL A 12 -0.47 -1.53 -7.66
CA VAL A 12 0.78 -1.37 -6.89
C VAL A 12 0.99 -2.55 -5.94
N GLY A 13 -0.04 -2.97 -5.20
CA GLY A 13 0.04 -4.12 -4.30
C GLY A 13 0.41 -5.42 -5.02
N VAL A 14 -0.19 -5.72 -6.18
CA VAL A 14 0.17 -6.89 -7.00
C VAL A 14 1.62 -6.83 -7.44
N LEU A 15 2.05 -5.69 -7.98
CA LEU A 15 3.44 -5.50 -8.43
C LEU A 15 4.43 -5.61 -7.26
N HIS A 16 4.06 -5.10 -6.09
CA HIS A 16 4.88 -5.17 -4.90
C HIS A 16 5.03 -6.63 -4.44
N VAL A 17 3.94 -7.37 -4.25
CA VAL A 17 4.01 -8.80 -3.90
C VAL A 17 4.83 -9.59 -4.93
N ALA A 18 4.56 -9.40 -6.22
CA ALA A 18 5.27 -10.09 -7.29
C ALA A 18 6.78 -9.80 -7.28
N TYR A 19 7.16 -8.53 -7.17
CA TYR A 19 8.57 -8.15 -7.07
C TYR A 19 9.23 -8.75 -5.83
N GLY A 20 8.56 -8.73 -4.67
CA GLY A 20 9.07 -9.31 -3.42
C GLY A 20 9.35 -10.80 -3.54
N LEU A 21 8.40 -11.56 -4.11
CA LEU A 21 8.54 -13.00 -4.34
C LEU A 21 9.70 -13.33 -5.28
N VAL A 22 9.90 -12.55 -6.34
CA VAL A 22 10.98 -12.76 -7.31
C VAL A 22 12.34 -12.33 -6.73
N ARG A 23 12.42 -11.14 -6.15
CA ARG A 23 13.67 -10.52 -5.68
C ARG A 23 14.24 -11.26 -4.47
N TYR A 24 13.37 -11.67 -3.54
CA TYR A 24 13.77 -12.30 -2.28
C TYR A 24 13.49 -13.81 -2.25
N ARG A 25 13.44 -14.46 -3.42
CA ARG A 25 13.34 -15.93 -3.55
C ARG A 25 14.25 -16.73 -2.60
N PRO A 26 15.52 -16.34 -2.33
CA PRO A 26 16.37 -17.13 -1.44
C PRO A 26 15.93 -17.02 0.02
N GLY A 27 15.42 -15.85 0.43
CA GLY A 27 14.85 -15.64 1.75
C GLY A 27 13.63 -16.53 1.99
N PHE A 28 12.74 -16.64 1.00
CA PHE A 28 11.59 -17.54 1.10
C PHE A 28 11.98 -19.02 1.12
N ALA A 29 12.92 -19.44 0.26
CA ALA A 29 13.42 -20.82 0.27
C ALA A 29 13.99 -21.19 1.65
N ALA A 30 14.80 -20.31 2.23
CA ALA A 30 15.37 -20.54 3.56
C ALA A 30 14.31 -20.63 4.68
N ILE A 31 13.22 -19.86 4.60
CA ILE A 31 12.09 -19.98 5.55
C ILE A 31 11.40 -21.35 5.39
N LEU A 32 11.22 -21.82 4.16
CA LEU A 32 10.62 -23.14 3.90
C LEU A 32 11.49 -24.28 4.43
N ASP A 33 12.81 -24.18 4.25
CA ASP A 33 13.76 -25.22 4.66
C ASP A 33 13.97 -25.30 6.18
N HIS A 34 13.97 -24.15 6.87
CA HIS A 34 14.23 -24.06 8.31
C HIS A 34 12.98 -23.98 9.19
N GLY A 35 11.79 -23.95 8.56
CA GLY A 35 10.50 -23.82 9.24
C GLY A 35 10.09 -22.37 9.50
N PHE A 36 8.80 -22.16 9.73
CA PHE A 36 8.19 -20.83 9.80
C PHE A 36 8.28 -20.16 11.18
N TRP A 37 8.45 -20.92 12.26
CA TRP A 37 8.48 -20.36 13.61
C TRP A 37 9.81 -19.65 13.88
N ASN A 38 9.74 -18.37 14.28
CA ASN A 38 10.92 -17.54 14.54
C ASN A 38 11.93 -17.50 13.37
N ALA A 39 11.44 -17.56 12.13
CA ALA A 39 12.27 -17.73 10.94
C ALA A 39 12.98 -16.45 10.44
N LEU A 40 12.51 -15.28 10.88
CA LEU A 40 12.92 -13.98 10.37
C LEU A 40 14.10 -13.34 11.12
N PRO A 41 14.10 -13.28 12.47
CA PRO A 41 15.06 -12.44 13.20
C PRO A 41 16.52 -12.79 12.91
N GLY A 42 17.34 -11.75 12.65
CA GLY A 42 18.77 -11.91 12.39
C GLY A 42 19.09 -12.29 10.95
N HIS A 43 18.09 -12.29 10.06
CA HIS A 43 18.24 -12.61 8.64
C HIS A 43 17.64 -11.50 7.77
N PRO A 44 18.42 -10.45 7.41
CA PRO A 44 17.93 -9.28 6.69
C PRO A 44 17.16 -9.60 5.41
N ASP A 45 17.61 -10.59 4.63
CA ASP A 45 16.91 -10.99 3.40
C ASP A 45 15.53 -11.59 3.66
N ARG A 46 15.36 -12.33 4.76
CA ARG A 46 14.07 -12.93 5.16
C ARG A 46 13.13 -11.86 5.70
N GLU A 47 13.67 -10.94 6.49
CA GLU A 47 12.92 -9.79 7.03
C GLU A 47 12.41 -8.89 5.91
N LEU A 48 13.27 -8.56 4.93
CA LEU A 48 12.89 -7.78 3.75
C LEU A 48 11.85 -8.52 2.89
N ALA A 49 12.04 -9.83 2.68
CA ALA A 49 11.08 -10.67 1.95
C ALA A 49 9.69 -10.59 2.58
N PHE A 50 9.61 -10.76 3.91
CA PHE A 50 8.39 -10.67 4.68
C PHE A 50 7.74 -9.29 4.54
N TRP A 51 8.49 -8.21 4.77
CA TRP A 51 7.94 -6.86 4.71
C TRP A 51 7.44 -6.48 3.32
N PHE A 52 8.15 -6.88 2.26
CA PHE A 52 7.73 -6.61 0.89
C PHE A 52 6.40 -7.31 0.54
N VAL A 53 6.22 -8.55 0.99
CA VAL A 53 4.97 -9.27 0.73
C VAL A 53 3.84 -8.79 1.64
N MET A 54 4.09 -8.54 2.93
CA MET A 54 3.06 -8.07 3.86
C MET A 54 2.59 -6.65 3.56
N SER A 55 3.49 -5.73 3.22
CA SER A 55 3.10 -4.39 2.79
C SER A 55 2.27 -4.45 1.51
N GLY A 56 2.64 -5.32 0.57
CA GLY A 56 1.90 -5.57 -0.67
C GLY A 56 0.49 -6.10 -0.40
N TRP A 57 0.33 -7.05 0.53
CA TRP A 57 -0.99 -7.50 0.98
C TRP A 57 -1.80 -6.41 1.66
N GLY A 58 -1.16 -5.55 2.47
CA GLY A 58 -1.80 -4.37 3.04
C GLY A 58 -2.33 -3.41 1.97
N MET A 59 -1.57 -3.18 0.90
CA MET A 59 -2.00 -2.39 -0.25
C MET A 59 -3.14 -3.07 -1.01
N LEU A 60 -3.11 -4.40 -1.19
CA LEU A 60 -4.20 -5.14 -1.83
C LEU A 60 -5.49 -5.03 -1.03
N PHE A 61 -5.42 -5.23 0.29
CA PHE A 61 -6.57 -5.10 1.17
C PHE A 61 -7.13 -3.69 1.18
N GLY A 62 -6.27 -2.68 1.42
CA GLY A 62 -6.66 -1.27 1.40
C GLY A 62 -7.20 -0.82 0.05
N GLY A 63 -6.60 -1.27 -1.05
CA GLY A 63 -7.03 -1.01 -2.41
C GLY A 63 -8.39 -1.63 -2.72
N GLY A 64 -8.65 -2.84 -2.23
CA GLY A 64 -9.94 -3.52 -2.32
C GLY A 64 -11.05 -2.78 -1.57
N LEU A 65 -10.77 -2.36 -0.33
CA LEU A 65 -11.70 -1.53 0.45
C LEU A 65 -11.96 -0.20 -0.24
N LEU A 66 -10.92 0.48 -0.71
CA LEU A 66 -11.05 1.75 -1.42
C LEU A 66 -11.84 1.60 -2.72
N HIS A 67 -11.62 0.51 -3.46
CA HIS A 67 -12.39 0.19 -4.65
C HIS A 67 -13.89 0.00 -4.35
N ARG A 68 -14.22 -0.66 -3.22
CA ARG A 68 -15.60 -0.84 -2.75
C ARG A 68 -16.22 0.48 -2.27
N LEU A 69 -15.45 1.37 -1.65
CA LEU A 69 -15.95 2.70 -1.27
C LEU A 69 -16.23 3.56 -2.51
N GLU A 70 -15.32 3.55 -3.49
CA GLU A 70 -15.55 4.21 -4.78
C GLU A 70 -16.74 3.61 -5.54
N ALA A 71 -17.00 2.31 -5.37
CA ALA A 71 -18.11 1.58 -5.96
C ALA A 71 -19.47 1.99 -5.40
N ALA A 72 -19.55 2.18 -4.09
CA ALA A 72 -20.76 2.58 -3.39
C ALA A 72 -21.04 4.09 -3.48
N GLU A 73 -20.25 4.82 -4.29
CA GLU A 73 -20.24 6.29 -4.37
C GLU A 73 -20.19 6.98 -3.00
N SER A 74 -19.58 6.28 -2.04
CA SER A 74 -19.52 6.71 -0.66
C SER A 74 -18.51 7.84 -0.50
N ARG A 75 -18.78 8.73 0.46
CA ARG A 75 -17.85 9.80 0.81
C ARG A 75 -16.54 9.18 1.31
N LEU A 76 -15.43 9.55 0.69
CA LEU A 76 -14.12 9.11 1.14
C LEU A 76 -13.72 9.90 2.39
N PRO A 77 -13.43 9.22 3.52
CA PRO A 77 -12.95 9.89 4.71
C PRO A 77 -11.57 10.51 4.47
N ARG A 78 -11.32 11.70 5.06
CA ARG A 78 -10.03 12.39 4.96
C ARG A 78 -8.86 11.56 5.50
N TRP A 79 -9.11 10.71 6.50
CA TRP A 79 -8.07 9.89 7.11
C TRP A 79 -7.44 8.92 6.10
N VAL A 80 -8.21 8.40 5.13
CA VAL A 80 -7.68 7.51 4.08
C VAL A 80 -6.54 8.17 3.30
N GLY A 81 -6.72 9.45 2.95
CA GLY A 81 -5.70 10.21 2.24
C GLY A 81 -4.43 10.44 3.07
N TRP A 82 -4.59 10.76 4.36
CA TRP A 82 -3.45 10.97 5.25
C TRP A 82 -2.69 9.68 5.58
N THR A 83 -3.39 8.56 5.75
CA THR A 83 -2.78 7.24 5.97
C THR A 83 -1.91 6.81 4.80
N LEU A 84 -2.19 7.27 3.59
CA LEU A 84 -1.33 7.04 2.42
C LEU A 84 -0.23 8.12 2.29
N LEU A 85 -0.56 9.39 2.55
CA LEU A 85 0.35 10.51 2.33
C LEU A 85 1.54 10.54 3.31
N ILE A 86 1.28 10.32 4.60
CA ILE A 86 2.30 10.37 5.65
C ILE A 86 3.42 9.36 5.38
N PRO A 87 3.15 8.05 5.19
CA PRO A 87 4.21 7.09 4.89
C PRO A 87 4.88 7.36 3.53
N ALA A 88 4.15 7.88 2.54
CA ALA A 88 4.75 8.28 1.26
C ALA A 88 5.82 9.37 1.45
N VAL A 89 5.48 10.45 2.17
CA VAL A 89 6.40 11.56 2.42
C VAL A 89 7.59 11.12 3.27
N LEU A 90 7.34 10.39 4.36
CA LEU A 90 8.42 9.90 5.22
C LEU A 90 9.34 8.94 4.47
N GLY A 91 8.78 7.98 3.73
CA GLY A 91 9.55 7.02 2.95
C GLY A 91 10.40 7.69 1.86
N ILE A 92 9.83 8.66 1.14
CA ILE A 92 10.57 9.44 0.13
C ILE A 92 11.68 10.27 0.78
N ALA A 93 11.42 10.91 1.92
CA ALA A 93 12.39 11.76 2.60
C ALA A 93 13.56 10.97 3.20
N LEU A 94 13.28 9.78 3.74
CA LEU A 94 14.29 8.92 4.36
C LEU A 94 15.07 8.10 3.32
N GLU A 95 14.39 7.64 2.27
CA GLU A 95 14.98 6.80 1.23
C GLU A 95 14.35 7.10 -0.15
N PRO A 96 14.87 8.11 -0.88
CA PRO A 96 14.26 8.57 -2.14
C PRO A 96 14.21 7.53 -3.27
N ALA A 97 15.12 6.55 -3.25
CA ALA A 97 15.24 5.49 -4.25
C ALA A 97 14.21 4.35 -4.09
N THR A 98 13.20 4.54 -3.23
CA THR A 98 12.15 3.55 -2.93
C THR A 98 10.93 3.65 -3.83
N GLY A 99 10.01 2.69 -3.68
CA GLY A 99 8.70 2.70 -4.34
C GLY A 99 7.63 3.60 -3.69
N PHE A 100 7.94 4.35 -2.61
CA PHE A 100 6.95 5.13 -1.86
C PHE A 100 6.22 6.20 -2.69
N TRP A 101 6.84 6.66 -3.79
CA TRP A 101 6.22 7.52 -4.80
C TRP A 101 4.87 7.00 -5.31
N ALA A 102 4.69 5.68 -5.40
CA ALA A 102 3.46 5.06 -5.89
C ALA A 102 2.24 5.30 -4.99
N LEU A 103 2.44 5.72 -3.74
CA LEU A 103 1.37 6.06 -2.81
C LEU A 103 0.86 7.50 -2.97
N LEU A 104 1.63 8.39 -3.60
CA LEU A 104 1.23 9.80 -3.77
C LEU A 104 -0.05 9.97 -4.61
N PRO A 105 -0.22 9.32 -5.78
CA PRO A 105 -1.44 9.49 -6.56
C PRO A 105 -2.73 9.13 -5.80
N PRO A 106 -2.86 7.94 -5.16
CA PRO A 106 -4.07 7.61 -4.43
C PRO A 106 -4.24 8.46 -3.15
N ALA A 107 -3.15 8.90 -2.51
CA ALA A 107 -3.21 9.79 -1.34
C ALA A 107 -3.82 11.15 -1.70
N ILE A 108 -3.26 11.81 -2.73
CA ILE A 108 -3.72 13.12 -3.19
C ILE A 108 -5.17 13.03 -3.70
N GLY A 109 -5.46 12.00 -4.50
CA GLY A 109 -6.81 11.78 -5.02
C GLY A 109 -7.86 11.54 -3.93
N ALA A 110 -7.51 10.80 -2.86
CA ALA A 110 -8.39 10.62 -1.71
C ALA A 110 -8.64 11.95 -0.96
N LEU A 111 -7.61 12.76 -0.73
CA LEU A 111 -7.75 14.06 -0.06
C LEU A 111 -8.59 15.05 -0.86
N GLN A 112 -8.39 15.12 -2.17
CA GLN A 112 -9.18 16.00 -3.06
C GLN A 112 -10.66 15.66 -3.00
N ARG A 113 -11.01 14.38 -3.09
CA ARG A 113 -12.41 13.92 -3.02
C ARG A 113 -13.02 14.16 -1.64
N ALA A 114 -12.25 13.98 -0.57
CA ALA A 114 -12.72 14.25 0.78
C ALA A 114 -13.02 15.75 1.00
N ARG A 115 -12.29 16.67 0.36
CA ARG A 115 -12.55 18.12 0.42
C ARG A 115 -13.83 18.53 -0.33
N VAL A 116 -14.04 18.02 -1.54
CA VAL A 116 -15.23 18.33 -2.36
C VAL A 116 -16.51 17.98 -1.62
N HIS A 117 -16.54 16.85 -0.90
CA HIS A 117 -17.71 16.46 -0.12
C HIS A 117 -17.97 17.31 1.12
N GLN A 118 -16.93 17.90 1.73
CA GLN A 118 -17.12 18.83 2.86
C GLN A 118 -17.71 20.16 2.38
N ALA A 119 -17.25 20.67 1.23
CA ALA A 119 -17.78 21.91 0.67
C ALA A 119 -19.27 21.80 0.28
N GLY A 120 -19.68 20.66 -0.31
CA GLY A 120 -21.08 20.41 -0.66
C GLY A 120 -22.01 20.03 0.50
N ALA A 121 -21.48 19.79 1.70
CA ALA A 121 -22.29 19.55 2.90
C ALA A 121 -22.49 20.81 3.76
N ALA A 122 -21.77 21.89 3.44
CA ALA A 122 -21.82 23.18 4.12
C ALA A 122 -22.54 24.28 3.29
N ALA A 123 -23.09 23.91 2.12
CA ALA A 123 -23.89 24.75 1.23
C ALA A 123 -25.33 24.23 1.21
#